data_AF-A0A1N7ELB9-F1
#
_entry.id   AF-A0A1N7ELB9-F1
#
_cell.length_a   1.000
_cell.length_b   1.000
_cell.length_c   1.000
_cell.angle_alpha   90.00
_cell.angle_beta   90.00
_cell.angle_gamma   90.00
#
_symmetry.space_group_name_H-M   'P 1'
#
loop_
_entity.id
_entity.type
_entity.pdbx_description
1 polymer ?
#
loop_
_entity_poly.entity_id
_entity_poly.type
_entity_poly.pdbx_seq_one_letter_code
_entity_poly.pdbx_strand_id
1 'polypeptide(L)'
;ANGSSTWTSVGVRPVYAFTNNFKLVGELGTDRVTQAGGLPAKRLTKLTIAPTISAGPGLWSRPELRAFVTYGKWNDAATASVNAANNGGPIYNNNTSGTSYGFQVETWF
;
A
#
# COMPACT_ATOMS: atom_id res chain seq x y z
N ALA A 1 -8.83 5.31 28.93
CA ALA A 1 -9.39 4.04 28.43
C ALA A 1 -8.24 3.09 28.15
N ASN A 2 -8.04 2.06 28.98
CA ASN A 2 -7.08 1.00 28.69
C ASN A 2 -7.73 0.05 27.70
N GLY A 3 -7.23 0.06 26.47
CA GLY A 3 -7.85 -0.61 25.36
C GLY A 3 -6.80 -1.25 24.49
N SER A 4 -6.83 -2.58 24.36
CA SER A 4 -5.93 -3.28 23.46
C SER A 4 -6.38 -3.08 22.01
N SER A 5 -5.45 -2.70 21.15
CA SER A 5 -5.63 -2.62 19.71
C SER A 5 -4.73 -3.67 19.08
N THR A 6 -5.30 -4.65 18.38
CA THR A 6 -4.52 -5.66 17.64
C THR A 6 -4.50 -5.29 16.17
N TRP A 7 -3.30 -5.11 15.62
CA TRP A 7 -3.05 -4.95 14.18
C TRP A 7 -2.56 -6.28 13.62
N THR A 8 -3.31 -6.82 12.66
CA THR A 8 -2.90 -7.95 11.84
C THR A 8 -2.69 -7.48 10.40
N SER A 9 -1.50 -7.72 9.86
CA SER A 9 -1.14 -7.40 8.47
C SER A 9 -0.70 -8.67 7.76
N VAL A 10 -1.18 -8.86 6.53
CA VAL A 10 -0.74 -9.94 5.65
C VAL A 10 -0.52 -9.35 4.28
N GLY A 11 0.66 -9.60 3.70
CA GLY A 11 0.98 -9.11 2.37
C GLY A 11 1.83 -10.08 1.58
N VAL A 12 1.69 -10.02 0.27
CA VAL A 12 2.52 -10.73 -0.69
C VAL A 12 3.06 -9.74 -1.71
N ARG A 13 4.31 -9.90 -2.12
CA ARG A 13 4.95 -9.05 -3.13
C ARG A 13 5.67 -9.89 -4.18
N PRO A 14 4.96 -10.49 -5.15
CA PRO A 14 5.60 -11.19 -6.26
C PRO A 14 6.40 -10.21 -7.13
N VAL A 15 7.60 -10.63 -7.51
CA VAL A 15 8.47 -9.90 -8.45
C VAL A 15 8.81 -10.81 -9.60
N TYR A 16 8.57 -10.33 -10.82
CA TYR A 16 8.89 -11.04 -12.05
C TYR A 16 9.84 -10.21 -12.91
N ALA A 17 11.06 -10.70 -13.09
CA ALA A 17 12.03 -10.07 -13.99
C ALA A 17 11.83 -10.59 -15.41
N PHE A 18 11.48 -9.71 -16.34
CA PHE A 18 11.39 -10.06 -17.77
C PHE A 18 12.77 -10.00 -18.42
N THR A 19 13.59 -9.03 -18.04
CA THR A 19 14.97 -8.87 -18.53
C THR A 19 15.89 -8.49 -17.37
N ASN A 20 17.20 -8.38 -17.62
CA ASN A 20 18.16 -7.93 -16.61
C ASN A 20 17.86 -6.53 -16.06
N ASN A 21 17.11 -5.71 -16.79
CA ASN A 21 16.84 -4.31 -16.42
C ASN A 21 15.36 -4.00 -16.25
N PHE A 22 14.45 -4.92 -16.60
CA PHE A 22 13.01 -4.71 -16.51
C PHE A 22 12.33 -5.80 -15.68
N LYS A 23 11.64 -5.38 -14.62
CA LYS A 23 10.90 -6.25 -13.70
C LYS A 23 9.53 -5.67 -13.38
N LEU A 24 8.56 -6.55 -13.16
CA LEU A 24 7.22 -6.19 -12.71
C LEU A 24 7.06 -6.61 -11.26
N VAL A 25 6.67 -5.64 -10.43
CA VAL A 25 6.41 -5.87 -9.01
C VAL A 25 4.91 -5.77 -8.78
N GLY A 26 4.29 -6.85 -8.30
CA GLY A 26 2.94 -6.82 -7.76
C GLY A 26 3.01 -6.79 -6.24
N GLU A 27 2.09 -6.09 -5.60
CA GLU A 27 1.89 -6.17 -4.16
C GLU A 27 0.41 -6.26 -3.83
N LEU A 28 0.05 -7.20 -2.98
CA LEU A 28 -1.28 -7.29 -2.39
C LEU A 28 -1.11 -7.38 -0.88
N GLY A 29 -1.65 -6.41 -0.16
CA GLY A 29 -1.64 -6.36 1.30
C GLY A 29 -3.05 -6.20 1.85
N THR A 30 -3.35 -6.85 2.98
CA THR A 30 -4.56 -6.61 3.76
C THR A 30 -4.22 -6.41 5.22
N ASP A 31 -4.77 -5.34 5.78
CA ASP A 31 -4.59 -4.93 7.15
C ASP A 31 -5.93 -4.96 7.87
N ARG A 32 -5.91 -5.45 9.10
CA ARG A 32 -7.03 -5.42 10.03
C ARG A 32 -6.56 -4.86 11.37
N VAL A 33 -7.19 -3.78 11.81
CA VAL A 33 -6.92 -3.16 13.12
C VAL A 33 -8.18 -3.23 13.96
N THR A 34 -8.12 -3.97 15.06
CA THR A 34 -9.20 -4.01 16.06
C THR A 34 -9.08 -2.81 16.99
N GLN A 35 -10.21 -2.23 17.38
CA GLN A 35 -10.25 -1.07 18.25
C GLN A 35 -10.82 -1.44 19.61
N ALA A 36 -10.29 -0.79 20.65
CA ALA A 36 -10.80 -0.94 21.99
C ALA A 36 -12.25 -0.45 22.12
N GLY A 37 -13.00 -1.04 23.05
CA GLY A 37 -14.36 -0.59 23.36
C GLY A 37 -15.44 -1.10 22.40
N GLY A 38 -15.21 -2.21 21.68
CA GLY A 38 -16.22 -2.84 20.83
C GLY A 38 -16.51 -2.11 19.51
N LEU A 39 -15.68 -1.13 19.16
CA LEU A 39 -15.80 -0.40 17.89
C LEU A 39 -15.50 -1.33 16.70
N PRO A 40 -16.13 -1.09 15.53
CA PRO A 40 -15.91 -1.91 14.35
C PRO A 40 -14.43 -1.94 13.95
N ALA A 41 -13.91 -3.15 13.64
CA ALA A 41 -12.53 -3.29 13.21
C ALA A 41 -12.28 -2.56 11.88
N LYS A 42 -11.17 -1.83 11.78
CA LYS A 42 -10.72 -1.16 10.56
C LYS A 42 -10.10 -2.18 9.63
N ARG A 43 -10.45 -2.14 8.36
CA ARG A 43 -9.91 -3.03 7.32
C ARG A 43 -9.44 -2.20 6.14
N LEU A 44 -8.25 -2.51 5.63
CA LEU A 44 -7.69 -1.92 4.43
C LEU A 44 -7.11 -3.04 3.58
N THR A 45 -7.38 -3.02 2.28
CA THR A 45 -6.76 -3.91 1.30
C THR A 45 -6.16 -3.06 0.21
N LYS A 46 -4.90 -3.32 -0.11
CA LYS A 46 -4.11 -2.55 -1.06
C LYS A 46 -3.56 -3.48 -2.12
N LEU A 47 -3.83 -3.15 -3.37
CA LEU A 47 -3.27 -3.81 -4.53
C LEU A 47 -2.39 -2.80 -5.27
N THR A 48 -1.12 -3.09 -5.48
CA THR A 48 -0.19 -2.27 -6.24
C THR A 48 0.39 -3.08 -7.38
N ILE A 49 0.46 -2.48 -8.57
CA ILE A 49 1.19 -3.02 -9.72
C ILE A 49 2.23 -1.96 -10.10
N ALA A 50 3.48 -2.38 -10.19
CA ALA A 50 4.60 -1.47 -10.41
C ALA A 50 5.62 -2.02 -11.42
N PRO A 51 5.48 -1.71 -12.73
CA PRO A 51 6.55 -1.94 -13.69
C PRO A 51 7.78 -1.10 -13.32
N THR A 52 8.92 -1.76 -13.22
CA THR A 52 10.14 -1.22 -12.63
C THR A 52 11.33 -1.48 -13.55
N ILE A 53 12.10 -0.43 -13.79
CA ILE A 53 13.41 -0.51 -14.45
C ILE A 53 14.48 -0.48 -13.36
N SER A 54 15.40 -1.44 -13.36
CA SER A 54 16.44 -1.57 -12.34
C SER A 54 17.81 -1.79 -12.97
N ALA A 55 18.87 -1.38 -12.26
CA ALA A 55 20.25 -1.64 -12.66
C ALA A 55 20.63 -3.15 -12.61
N GLY A 56 19.75 -4.03 -12.11
CA GLY A 56 19.94 -5.48 -12.17
C GLY A 56 18.65 -6.28 -11.94
N PRO A 57 18.66 -7.59 -12.22
CA PRO A 57 17.47 -8.44 -12.12
C PRO A 57 17.08 -8.81 -10.69
N GLY A 58 17.97 -8.56 -9.71
CA GLY A 58 17.77 -8.97 -8.32
C GLY A 58 16.68 -8.17 -7.61
N LEU A 59 16.08 -8.79 -6.60
CA LEU A 59 15.13 -8.14 -5.69
C LEU A 59 15.76 -6.89 -5.04
N TRP A 60 17.04 -7.01 -4.66
CA TRP A 60 17.86 -5.99 -4.01
C TRP A 60 18.65 -5.11 -4.97
N SER A 61 18.49 -5.29 -6.28
CA SER A 61 19.20 -4.47 -7.26
C SER A 61 18.64 -3.05 -7.23
N ARG A 62 19.51 -2.08 -6.93
CA ARG A 62 19.24 -0.64 -6.96
C ARG A 62 20.42 0.08 -7.63
N PRO A 63 20.20 1.24 -8.27
CA PRO A 63 18.97 2.04 -8.34
C PRO A 63 17.82 1.36 -9.11
N GLU A 64 16.58 1.71 -8.75
CA GLU A 64 15.39 1.34 -9.50
C GLU A 64 14.42 2.52 -9.67
N LEU A 65 13.79 2.57 -10.84
CA LEU A 65 12.71 3.49 -11.19
C LEU A 65 11.45 2.66 -11.38
N ARG A 66 10.42 2.89 -10.56
CA ARG A 66 9.13 2.22 -10.64
C ARG A 66 8.05 3.21 -11.07
N ALA A 67 7.28 2.87 -12.10
CA ALA A 67 5.96 3.42 -12.27
C ALA A 67 5.01 2.54 -11.45
N PHE A 68 4.06 3.11 -10.72
CA PHE A 68 3.14 2.33 -9.90
C PHE A 68 1.71 2.79 -10.08
N VAL A 69 0.79 1.84 -9.97
CA VAL A 69 -0.65 2.07 -9.80
C VAL A 69 -1.07 1.27 -8.57
N THR A 70 -1.68 1.94 -7.62
CA THR A 70 -2.16 1.37 -6.36
C THR A 70 -3.66 1.60 -6.23
N TYR A 71 -4.40 0.53 -5.99
CA TYR A 71 -5.80 0.56 -5.61
C TYR A 71 -5.92 0.16 -4.14
N GLY A 72 -6.46 1.06 -3.31
CA GLY A 72 -6.80 0.80 -1.92
C GLY A 72 -8.30 0.70 -1.76
N LYS A 73 -8.77 -0.29 -0.99
CA LYS A 73 -10.15 -0.43 -0.54
C LYS A 73 -10.20 -0.63 0.96
N TRP A 74 -11.02 0.13 1.66
CA TRP A 74 -11.18 0.08 3.11
C TRP A 74 -12.66 0.01 3.51
N ASN A 75 -12.96 -0.16 4.79
CA ASN A 75 -14.34 -0.10 5.30
C ASN A 75 -14.65 1.27 5.94
N ASP A 76 -15.93 1.57 6.17
CA ASP A 76 -16.36 2.87 6.71
C ASP A 76 -15.66 3.25 8.03
N ALA A 77 -15.40 2.25 8.89
CA ALA A 77 -14.67 2.44 10.14
C ALA A 77 -13.23 2.94 9.94
N ALA A 78 -12.60 2.60 8.80
CA ALA A 78 -11.27 3.03 8.43
C ALA A 78 -11.25 4.36 7.67
N THR A 79 -12.37 4.82 7.09
CA THR A 79 -12.45 6.05 6.28
C THR A 79 -11.94 7.28 7.02
N ALA A 80 -12.31 7.45 8.29
CA ALA A 80 -11.81 8.55 9.11
C ALA A 80 -10.28 8.50 9.28
N SER A 81 -9.68 7.31 9.40
CA SER A 81 -8.24 7.15 9.53
C SER A 81 -7.49 7.31 8.20
N VAL A 82 -8.08 6.88 7.08
CA VAL A 82 -7.51 7.11 5.74
C VAL A 82 -7.54 8.60 5.39
N ASN A 83 -8.59 9.31 5.78
CA ASN A 83 -8.71 10.74 5.57
C ASN A 83 -7.87 11.58 6.56
N ALA A 84 -7.63 11.08 7.78
CA ALA A 84 -6.90 11.80 8.83
C ALA A 84 -5.45 12.16 8.48
N ALA A 85 -4.81 11.42 7.57
CA ALA A 85 -3.45 11.71 7.13
C ALA A 85 -3.35 12.87 6.11
N ASN A 86 -4.50 13.45 5.70
CA ASN A 86 -4.52 14.49 4.68
C ASN A 86 -4.65 15.88 5.32
N ASN A 87 -3.57 16.67 5.23
CA ASN A 87 -3.53 18.04 5.74
C ASN A 87 -4.47 19.03 5.02
N GLY A 88 -5.11 18.63 3.91
CA GLY A 88 -5.96 19.49 3.06
C GLY A 88 -7.44 19.10 3.03
N GLY A 89 -7.90 18.20 3.91
CA GLY A 89 -9.26 17.66 3.92
C GLY A 89 -9.36 16.26 3.29
N PRO A 90 -10.55 15.63 3.34
CA PRO A 90 -10.70 14.23 2.97
C PRO A 90 -10.58 14.03 1.46
N ILE A 91 -9.43 13.52 0.99
CA ILE A 91 -9.16 13.22 -0.43
C ILE A 91 -10.20 12.26 -1.01
N TYR A 92 -10.72 11.33 -0.18
CA TYR A 92 -11.67 10.32 -0.60
C TYR A 92 -13.09 10.57 -0.08
N ASN A 93 -13.33 11.67 0.66
CA ASN A 93 -14.63 11.97 1.28
C ASN A 93 -15.25 10.73 1.98
N ASN A 94 -16.44 10.30 1.56
CA ASN A 94 -17.12 9.09 2.06
C ASN A 94 -16.87 7.84 1.20
N ASN A 95 -15.95 7.89 0.24
CA ASN A 95 -15.57 6.72 -0.55
C ASN A 95 -14.75 5.74 0.29
N THR A 96 -15.00 4.47 0.05
CA THR A 96 -14.30 3.33 0.65
C THR A 96 -13.22 2.75 -0.25
N SER A 97 -12.88 3.46 -1.33
CA SER A 97 -11.81 3.07 -2.24
C SER A 97 -11.14 4.28 -2.87
N GLY A 98 -9.87 4.12 -3.21
CA GLY A 98 -9.06 5.13 -3.87
C GLY A 98 -8.00 4.50 -4.76
N THR A 99 -7.74 5.13 -5.91
CA THR A 99 -6.64 4.76 -6.79
C THR A 99 -5.60 5.86 -6.77
N SER A 100 -4.32 5.50 -6.65
CA SER A 100 -3.19 6.40 -6.82
C SER A 100 -2.24 5.83 -7.85
N TYR A 101 -1.58 6.70 -8.60
CA TYR A 101 -0.57 6.31 -9.58
C TYR A 101 0.55 7.33 -9.59
N GLY A 102 1.74 6.92 -10.02
CA GLY A 102 2.88 7.81 -10.08
C GLY A 102 4.18 7.09 -10.44
N PHE A 103 5.27 7.84 -10.35
CA PHE A 103 6.62 7.33 -10.52
C PHE A 103 7.39 7.53 -9.22
N GLN A 104 8.22 6.57 -8.86
CA GLN A 104 9.09 6.60 -7.69
C GLN A 104 10.46 6.08 -8.09
N VAL A 105 11.51 6.74 -7.62
CA VAL A 105 12.89 6.25 -7.69
C VAL A 105 13.31 5.80 -6.29
N GLU A 106 14.00 4.66 -6.20
CA GLU A 106 14.60 4.17 -4.97
C GLU A 106 16.05 3.77 -5.25
N THR A 107 16.97 4.21 -4.39
CA THR A 107 18.41 3.92 -4.53
C THR A 107 19.08 3.84 -3.17
N TRP A 108 20.11 3.01 -3.06
CA TRP A 108 21.05 2.91 -1.94
C TRP A 108 22.42 2.52 -2.47
N PHE A 109 23.49 2.90 -1.76
CA PHE A 109 24.90 2.71 -2.14
C PHE A 109 25.67 1.93 -1.07
#